data_AF-A0A0R2KFJ0-F1
#
_entry.id   AF-A0A0R2KFJ0-F1
#
_cell.length_a   1.000
_cell.length_b   1.000
_cell.length_c   1.000
_cell.angle_alpha   90.00
_cell.angle_beta   90.00
_cell.angle_gamma   90.00
#
_symmetry.space_group_name_H-M   'P 1'
#
loop_
_entity.id
_entity.type
_entity.pdbx_description
1 polymer ?
#
loop_
_entity_poly.entity_id
_entity_poly.type
_entity_poly.pdbx_seq_one_letter_code
_entity_poly.pdbx_strand_id
1 'polypeptide(L)'
;MEIIKIIVLVLILGALSVISYFLKDSPKLYRELKVEKRKSENQSNLQREAYFRQISGKDLERTFDEWMSLITDLDKTMKTFGTPKGQKTYSDMVHKCLMYGSKRTVDVLSCMSQHQYTVYNQSKKNSDFDNYVTLMYVSTLIVSLKYDFTGTNIEPFQLIETKMKDLNDQKNREVILEADKKVKDEIKRYRAKKE
;
A
#
# COMPACT_ATOMS: atom_id res chain seq x y z
N MET A 1 -27.55 65.60 -5.79
CA MET A 1 -26.96 64.39 -6.40
C MET A 1 -25.80 63.80 -5.60
N GLU A 2 -24.95 64.61 -4.95
CA GLU A 2 -23.77 64.08 -4.23
C GLU A 2 -24.09 63.31 -2.94
N ILE A 3 -25.07 63.77 -2.15
CA ILE A 3 -25.49 63.09 -0.90
C ILE A 3 -25.99 61.66 -1.19
N ILE A 4 -26.73 61.48 -2.28
CA ILE A 4 -27.22 60.16 -2.71
C ILE A 4 -26.05 59.24 -3.09
N LYS A 5 -25.01 59.77 -3.76
CA LYS A 5 -23.80 59.00 -4.09
C LYS A 5 -23.06 58.54 -2.84
N ILE A 6 -22.96 59.40 -1.81
CA ILE A 6 -22.30 59.07 -0.53
C ILE A 6 -23.05 57.95 0.20
N ILE A 7 -24.38 58.04 0.27
CA ILE A 7 -25.22 57.01 0.93
C ILE A 7 -25.07 55.65 0.23
N VAL A 8 -25.08 55.63 -1.11
CA VAL A 8 -24.87 54.40 -1.90
C VAL A 8 -23.47 53.81 -1.64
N LEU A 9 -22.44 54.65 -1.51
CA LEU A 9 -21.07 54.20 -1.29
C LEU A 9 -20.87 53.57 0.11
N VAL A 10 -21.51 54.13 1.14
CA VAL A 10 -21.54 53.56 2.48
C VAL A 10 -22.27 52.21 2.51
N LEU A 11 -23.38 52.08 1.77
CA LEU A 11 -24.10 50.81 1.64
C LEU A 11 -23.27 49.73 0.94
N ILE A 12 -22.51 50.10 -0.10
CA ILE A 12 -21.61 49.19 -0.82
C ILE A 12 -20.47 48.73 0.11
N LEU A 13 -19.86 49.63 0.87
CA LEU A 13 -18.82 49.28 1.84
C LEU A 13 -19.37 48.36 2.95
N GLY A 14 -20.58 48.65 3.43
CA GLY A 14 -21.31 47.78 4.35
C GLY A 14 -21.49 46.37 3.78
N ALA A 15 -21.99 46.26 2.55
CA ALA A 15 -22.17 44.97 1.88
C ALA A 15 -20.84 44.21 1.66
N LEU A 16 -19.77 44.92 1.27
CA LEU A 16 -18.45 44.32 1.07
C LEU A 16 -17.85 43.78 2.38
N SER A 17 -18.08 44.45 3.50
CA SER A 17 -17.61 43.98 4.82
C SER A 17 -18.31 42.69 5.25
N VAL A 18 -19.62 42.57 5.01
CA VAL A 18 -20.40 41.36 5.27
C VAL A 18 -19.92 40.22 4.38
N ILE A 19 -19.75 40.46 3.08
CA ILE A 19 -19.24 39.45 2.13
C ILE A 19 -17.84 38.98 2.53
N SER A 20 -16.95 39.91 2.92
CA SER A 20 -15.59 39.58 3.36
C SER A 20 -15.58 38.74 4.64
N TYR A 21 -16.50 39.00 5.56
CA TYR A 21 -16.67 38.20 6.77
C TYR A 21 -17.09 36.77 6.45
N PHE A 22 -18.06 36.57 5.54
CA PHE A 22 -18.48 35.23 5.11
C PHE A 22 -17.42 34.50 4.28
N LEU A 23 -16.69 35.20 3.41
CA LEU A 23 -15.63 34.61 2.60
C LEU A 23 -14.40 34.21 3.42
N LYS A 24 -14.16 34.84 4.59
CA LYS A 24 -13.03 34.54 5.47
C LYS A 24 -13.02 33.08 5.95
N ASP A 25 -14.20 32.53 6.25
CA ASP A 25 -14.34 31.17 6.78
C ASP A 25 -14.54 30.12 5.68
N SER A 26 -14.81 30.54 4.44
CA SER A 26 -15.00 29.63 3.30
C SER A 26 -13.82 28.67 3.03
N PRO A 27 -12.53 29.08 3.11
CA PRO A 27 -11.42 28.15 2.87
C PRO A 27 -11.31 27.12 3.99
N LYS A 28 -11.65 27.52 5.22
CA LYS A 28 -11.64 26.66 6.41
C LYS A 28 -12.75 25.61 6.32
N LEU A 29 -13.98 26.02 6.00
CA LEU A 29 -15.13 25.13 5.80
C LEU A 29 -14.89 24.15 4.65
N TYR A 30 -14.32 24.61 3.53
CA TYR A 30 -13.98 23.72 2.42
C TYR A 30 -12.96 22.66 2.83
N ARG A 31 -11.91 23.05 3.57
CA ARG A 31 -10.92 22.11 4.10
C ARG A 31 -11.56 21.12 5.06
N GLU A 32 -12.42 21.58 5.96
CA GLU A 32 -13.13 20.74 6.93
C GLU A 32 -14.04 19.73 6.24
N LEU A 33 -14.88 20.16 5.28
CA LEU A 33 -15.72 19.29 4.47
C LEU A 33 -14.90 18.26 3.69
N LYS A 34 -13.78 18.67 3.09
CA LYS A 34 -12.88 17.75 2.38
C LYS A 34 -12.28 16.71 3.32
N VAL A 35 -11.86 17.11 4.52
CA VAL A 35 -11.32 16.21 5.55
C VAL A 35 -12.40 15.27 6.08
N GLU A 36 -13.59 15.77 6.36
CA GLU A 36 -14.73 15.00 6.85
C GLU A 36 -15.20 13.97 5.83
N LYS A 37 -15.32 14.36 4.57
CA LYS A 37 -15.66 13.45 3.47
C LYS A 37 -14.64 12.30 3.38
N ARG A 38 -13.34 12.61 3.42
CA ARG A 38 -12.28 11.59 3.45
C ARG A 38 -12.36 10.69 4.68
N LYS A 39 -12.66 11.25 5.86
CA LYS A 39 -12.83 10.46 7.09
C LYS A 39 -14.02 9.51 6.98
N SER A 40 -15.16 9.99 6.48
CA SER A 40 -16.37 9.21 6.28
C SER A 40 -16.16 8.06 5.29
N GLU A 41 -15.55 8.34 4.14
CA GLU A 41 -15.18 7.31 3.15
C GLU A 41 -14.22 6.28 3.74
N ASN A 42 -13.18 6.72 4.47
CA ASN A 42 -12.25 5.83 5.13
C ASN A 42 -12.92 4.96 6.20
N GLN A 43 -13.82 5.52 7.02
CA GLN A 43 -14.55 4.76 8.03
C GLN A 43 -15.47 3.71 7.40
N SER A 44 -16.21 4.07 6.35
CA SER A 44 -17.06 3.12 5.61
C SER A 44 -16.24 1.97 5.02
N ASN A 45 -15.09 2.28 4.43
CA ASN A 45 -14.17 1.27 3.89
C ASN A 45 -13.61 0.37 5.00
N LEU A 46 -13.17 0.93 6.12
CA LEU A 46 -12.67 0.17 7.28
C LEU A 46 -13.74 -0.77 7.86
N GLN A 47 -14.99 -0.30 7.97
CA GLN A 47 -16.10 -1.14 8.44
C GLN A 47 -16.37 -2.30 7.48
N ARG A 48 -16.36 -2.03 6.17
CA ARG A 48 -16.52 -3.07 5.15
C ARG A 48 -15.38 -4.09 5.21
N GLU A 49 -14.13 -3.63 5.29
CA GLU A 49 -12.97 -4.51 5.45
C GLU A 49 -13.04 -5.35 6.73
N ALA A 50 -13.44 -4.76 7.86
CA ALA A 50 -13.60 -5.46 9.14
C ALA A 50 -14.70 -6.54 9.06
N TYR A 51 -15.85 -6.21 8.45
CA TYR A 51 -16.93 -7.17 8.22
C TYR A 51 -16.46 -8.33 7.33
N PHE A 52 -15.82 -8.03 6.19
CA PHE A 52 -15.28 -9.07 5.31
C PHE A 52 -14.27 -9.95 6.04
N ARG A 53 -13.35 -9.35 6.82
CA ARG A 53 -12.36 -10.10 7.62
C ARG A 53 -13.01 -11.00 8.66
N GLN A 54 -14.09 -10.56 9.29
CA GLN A 54 -14.82 -11.37 10.26
C GLN A 54 -15.41 -12.63 9.60
N ILE A 55 -15.99 -12.50 8.40
CA ILE A 55 -16.58 -13.64 7.69
C ILE A 55 -15.55 -14.49 6.93
N SER A 56 -14.42 -13.91 6.53
CA SER A 56 -13.37 -14.56 5.73
C SER A 56 -12.12 -14.92 6.51
N GLY A 57 -12.15 -14.87 7.85
CA GLY A 57 -10.97 -15.03 8.70
C GLY A 57 -10.14 -16.29 8.39
N LYS A 58 -10.80 -17.43 8.14
CA LYS A 58 -10.13 -18.68 7.75
C LYS A 58 -9.46 -18.61 6.38
N ASP A 59 -10.08 -17.94 5.42
CA ASP A 59 -9.52 -17.77 4.08
C ASP A 59 -8.35 -16.78 4.09
N LEU A 60 -8.43 -15.73 4.90
CA LEU A 60 -7.33 -14.81 5.12
C LEU A 60 -6.14 -15.48 5.83
N GLU A 61 -6.41 -16.28 6.86
CA GLU A 61 -5.40 -17.12 7.54
C GLU A 61 -4.70 -18.03 6.55
N ARG A 62 -5.47 -18.79 5.74
CA ARG A 62 -4.92 -19.66 4.70
C ARG A 62 -4.12 -18.88 3.65
N THR A 63 -4.59 -17.71 3.24
CA THR A 63 -3.86 -16.85 2.31
C THR A 63 -2.53 -16.43 2.91
N PHE A 64 -2.53 -15.97 4.17
CA PHE A 64 -1.32 -15.61 4.90
C PHE A 64 -0.34 -16.80 5.01
N ASP A 65 -0.82 -17.98 5.36
CA ASP A 65 0.00 -19.20 5.49
C ASP A 65 0.64 -19.61 4.15
N GLU A 66 -0.14 -19.58 3.06
CA GLU A 66 0.35 -19.85 1.71
C GLU A 66 1.49 -18.91 1.32
N TRP A 67 1.35 -17.60 1.57
CA TRP A 67 2.41 -16.63 1.30
C TRP A 67 3.61 -16.78 2.25
N MET A 68 3.38 -17.06 3.54
CA MET A 68 4.45 -17.30 4.52
C MET A 68 5.33 -18.49 4.10
N SER A 69 4.71 -19.55 3.57
CA SER A 69 5.42 -20.74 3.10
C SER A 69 6.47 -20.45 2.02
N LEU A 70 6.32 -19.35 1.27
CA LEU A 70 7.29 -18.95 0.25
C LEU A 70 8.67 -18.64 0.86
N ILE A 71 8.70 -18.06 2.05
CA ILE A 71 9.97 -17.69 2.72
C ILE A 71 10.46 -18.82 3.61
N THR A 72 9.56 -19.50 4.33
CA THR A 72 9.97 -20.58 5.22
C THR A 72 10.47 -21.81 4.45
N ASP A 73 9.86 -22.11 3.29
CA ASP A 73 10.14 -23.29 2.45
C ASP A 73 10.64 -22.93 1.04
N LEU A 74 11.42 -21.85 0.89
CA LEU A 74 11.88 -21.31 -0.40
C LEU A 74 12.41 -22.36 -1.39
N ASP A 75 13.26 -23.30 -0.95
CA ASP A 75 13.85 -24.34 -1.81
C ASP A 75 12.82 -25.30 -2.41
N LYS A 76 11.79 -25.63 -1.62
CA LYS A 76 10.68 -26.49 -2.05
C LYS A 76 9.78 -25.71 -2.99
N THR A 77 9.53 -24.45 -2.66
CA THR A 77 8.65 -23.56 -3.42
C THR A 77 9.22 -23.22 -4.79
N MET A 78 10.52 -22.90 -4.89
CA MET A 78 11.20 -22.60 -6.15
C MET A 78 11.21 -23.79 -7.12
N LYS A 79 11.35 -25.01 -6.61
CA LYS A 79 11.25 -26.25 -7.42
C LYS A 79 9.84 -26.45 -7.99
N THR A 80 8.82 -25.95 -7.31
CA THR A 80 7.42 -26.19 -7.67
C THR A 80 6.93 -25.16 -8.69
N PHE A 81 7.35 -23.89 -8.58
CA PHE A 81 6.92 -22.80 -9.45
C PHE A 81 7.41 -22.85 -10.90
N GLY A 82 8.46 -23.63 -11.18
CA GLY A 82 8.89 -23.89 -12.57
C GLY A 82 7.96 -24.82 -13.35
N THR A 83 6.91 -25.38 -12.73
CA THR A 83 5.98 -26.33 -13.34
C THR A 83 4.63 -25.69 -13.68
N PRO A 84 3.84 -26.24 -14.63
CA PRO A 84 2.47 -25.76 -14.89
C PRO A 84 1.59 -25.77 -13.64
N LYS A 85 1.78 -26.77 -12.77
CA LYS A 85 1.07 -26.86 -11.48
C LYS A 85 1.46 -25.70 -10.56
N GLY A 86 2.75 -25.37 -10.48
CA GLY A 86 3.23 -24.24 -9.69
C GLY A 86 2.72 -22.89 -10.19
N GLN A 87 2.69 -22.68 -11.51
CA GLN A 87 2.10 -21.45 -12.08
C GLN A 87 0.62 -21.30 -11.70
N LYS A 88 -0.15 -22.40 -11.73
CA LYS A 88 -1.53 -22.40 -11.24
C LYS A 88 -1.59 -22.07 -9.75
N THR A 89 -0.75 -22.69 -8.93
CA THR A 89 -0.68 -22.39 -7.49
C THR A 89 -0.38 -20.90 -7.23
N TYR A 90 0.57 -20.32 -7.95
CA TYR A 90 0.87 -18.88 -7.83
C TYR A 90 -0.34 -18.02 -8.21
N SER A 91 -1.01 -18.34 -9.33
CA SER A 91 -2.24 -17.64 -9.74
C SER A 91 -3.32 -17.72 -8.67
N ASP A 92 -3.50 -18.87 -8.02
CA ASP A 92 -4.47 -19.05 -6.93
C ASP A 92 -4.10 -18.21 -5.71
N MET A 93 -2.81 -18.11 -5.36
CA MET A 93 -2.32 -17.27 -4.27
C MET A 93 -2.56 -15.78 -4.53
N VAL A 94 -2.31 -15.32 -5.76
CA VAL A 94 -2.60 -13.95 -6.22
C VAL A 94 -4.10 -13.68 -6.13
N HIS A 95 -4.93 -14.60 -6.63
CA HIS A 95 -6.39 -14.48 -6.60
C HIS A 95 -6.92 -14.30 -5.17
N LYS A 96 -6.50 -15.16 -4.24
CA LYS A 96 -6.90 -15.06 -2.83
C LYS A 96 -6.41 -13.77 -2.18
N CYS A 97 -5.18 -13.34 -2.48
CA CYS A 97 -4.66 -12.07 -1.98
C CYS A 97 -5.48 -10.87 -2.46
N LEU A 98 -5.98 -10.89 -3.70
CA LEU A 98 -6.90 -9.87 -4.22
C LEU A 98 -8.28 -9.91 -3.57
N MET A 99 -8.76 -11.11 -3.21
CA MET A 99 -10.08 -11.30 -2.62
C MET A 99 -10.14 -10.94 -1.13
N TYR A 100 -9.08 -11.27 -0.38
CA TYR A 100 -9.09 -11.18 1.10
C TYR A 100 -8.14 -10.15 1.68
N GLY A 101 -7.12 -9.72 0.92
CA GLY A 101 -6.18 -8.70 1.38
C GLY A 101 -6.82 -7.33 1.47
N SER A 102 -6.37 -6.51 2.42
CA SER A 102 -6.76 -5.10 2.48
C SER A 102 -6.29 -4.32 1.26
N LYS A 103 -6.82 -3.11 1.04
CA LYS A 103 -6.32 -2.20 0.00
C LYS A 103 -4.80 -2.07 0.05
N ARG A 104 -4.24 -1.98 1.27
CA ARG A 104 -2.80 -1.84 1.50
C ARG A 104 -2.03 -3.03 0.93
N THR A 105 -2.51 -4.25 1.18
CA THR A 105 -1.92 -5.50 0.71
C THR A 105 -2.03 -5.63 -0.81
N VAL A 106 -3.18 -5.27 -1.38
CA VAL A 106 -3.38 -5.28 -2.84
C VAL A 106 -2.44 -4.30 -3.55
N ASP A 107 -2.16 -3.14 -2.95
CA ASP A 107 -1.16 -2.21 -3.51
C ASP A 107 0.24 -2.84 -3.55
N VAL A 108 0.66 -3.55 -2.48
CA VAL A 108 1.95 -4.25 -2.44
C VAL A 108 2.01 -5.34 -3.52
N LEU A 109 0.97 -6.17 -3.61
CA LEU A 109 0.86 -7.22 -4.63
C LEU A 109 0.95 -6.65 -6.05
N SER A 110 0.29 -5.52 -6.29
CA SER A 110 0.31 -4.84 -7.59
C SER A 110 1.72 -4.37 -7.96
N CYS A 111 2.46 -3.76 -7.02
CA CYS A 111 3.85 -3.35 -7.23
C CYS A 111 4.76 -4.55 -7.48
N MET A 112 4.62 -5.62 -6.68
CA MET A 112 5.39 -6.85 -6.84
C MET A 112 5.18 -7.48 -8.22
N SER A 113 3.92 -7.62 -8.67
CA SER A 113 3.62 -8.18 -9.99
C SER A 113 4.23 -7.35 -11.12
N GLN A 114 4.19 -6.02 -11.03
CA GLN A 114 4.82 -5.14 -12.02
C GLN A 114 6.34 -5.26 -12.03
N HIS A 115 6.96 -5.39 -10.86
CA HIS A 115 8.39 -5.68 -10.75
C HIS A 115 8.74 -7.00 -11.44
N GLN A 116 8.00 -8.07 -11.16
CA GLN A 116 8.22 -9.39 -11.77
C GLN A 116 8.06 -9.36 -13.30
N TYR A 117 7.04 -8.68 -13.84
CA TYR A 117 6.89 -8.53 -15.29
C TYR A 117 8.06 -7.77 -15.92
N THR A 118 8.55 -6.73 -15.25
CA THR A 118 9.68 -5.93 -15.72
C THR A 118 10.95 -6.78 -15.76
N VAL A 119 11.24 -7.51 -14.67
CA VAL A 119 12.40 -8.41 -14.55
C VAL A 119 12.33 -9.53 -15.59
N TYR A 120 11.18 -10.19 -15.72
CA TYR A 120 10.98 -11.27 -16.70
C TYR A 120 11.23 -10.80 -18.15
N ASN A 121 10.69 -9.64 -18.53
CA ASN A 121 10.85 -9.09 -19.87
C ASN A 121 12.29 -8.64 -20.17
N GLN A 122 13.09 -8.35 -19.15
CA GLN A 122 14.49 -7.94 -19.31
C GLN A 122 15.45 -9.11 -19.62
N SER A 123 14.98 -10.37 -19.54
CA SER A 123 15.43 -11.65 -20.16
C SER A 123 16.92 -11.98 -20.39
N LYS A 124 17.90 -11.12 -20.09
CA LYS A 124 19.35 -11.36 -20.28
C LYS A 124 20.26 -10.96 -19.12
N LYS A 125 19.75 -10.25 -18.09
CA LYS A 125 20.49 -9.95 -16.85
C LYS A 125 19.52 -9.79 -15.69
N ASN A 126 19.03 -10.89 -15.10
CA ASN A 126 18.55 -10.79 -13.72
C ASN A 126 19.76 -10.51 -12.85
N SER A 127 19.84 -9.31 -12.28
CA SER A 127 20.89 -9.00 -11.33
C SER A 127 20.58 -9.66 -9.99
N ASP A 128 21.60 -9.98 -9.20
CA ASP A 128 21.40 -10.44 -7.82
C ASP A 128 20.54 -9.44 -7.02
N PHE A 129 20.66 -8.15 -7.34
CA PHE A 129 19.83 -7.09 -6.77
C PHE A 129 18.33 -7.27 -7.06
N ASP A 130 17.93 -7.65 -8.28
CA ASP A 130 16.51 -7.87 -8.61
C ASP A 130 15.92 -9.05 -7.84
N ASN A 131 16.74 -10.06 -7.53
CA ASN A 131 16.33 -11.17 -6.68
C ASN A 131 16.08 -10.69 -5.23
N TYR A 132 16.96 -9.82 -4.70
CA TYR A 132 16.74 -9.20 -3.38
C TYR A 132 15.51 -8.29 -3.35
N VAL A 133 15.26 -7.53 -4.42
CA VAL A 133 14.04 -6.71 -4.53
C VAL A 133 12.80 -7.59 -4.57
N THR A 134 12.83 -8.70 -5.29
CA THR A 134 11.72 -9.68 -5.31
C THR A 134 11.49 -10.27 -3.92
N LEU A 135 12.54 -10.70 -3.22
CA LEU A 135 12.44 -11.22 -1.84
C LEU A 135 11.85 -10.16 -0.89
N MET A 136 12.26 -8.90 -1.03
CA MET A 136 11.75 -7.80 -0.23
C MET A 136 10.27 -7.53 -0.49
N TYR A 137 9.84 -7.60 -1.76
CA TYR A 137 8.42 -7.50 -2.12
C TYR A 137 7.58 -8.62 -1.48
N VAL A 138 8.03 -9.87 -1.59
CA VAL A 138 7.35 -11.02 -0.97
C VAL A 138 7.27 -10.85 0.54
N SER A 139 8.37 -10.43 1.18
CA SER A 139 8.41 -10.18 2.62
C SER A 139 7.44 -9.07 3.03
N THR A 140 7.41 -7.96 2.27
CA THR A 140 6.48 -6.85 2.50
C THR A 140 5.03 -7.27 2.35
N LEU A 141 4.73 -8.14 1.39
CA LEU A 141 3.39 -8.67 1.18
C LEU A 141 2.95 -9.54 2.37
N ILE A 142 3.82 -10.43 2.84
CA ILE A 142 3.57 -11.30 4.01
C ILE A 142 3.33 -10.46 5.27
N VAL A 143 4.15 -9.44 5.51
CA VAL A 143 3.94 -8.50 6.62
C VAL A 143 2.59 -7.80 6.52
N SER A 144 2.21 -7.38 5.31
CA SER A 144 0.91 -6.72 5.11
C SER A 144 -0.26 -7.67 5.40
N LEU A 145 -0.18 -8.93 4.94
CA LEU A 145 -1.15 -9.99 5.25
C LEU A 145 -1.18 -10.35 6.74
N LYS A 146 -0.02 -10.38 7.42
CA LYS A 146 0.05 -10.63 8.87
C LYS A 146 -0.72 -9.58 9.65
N TYR A 147 -0.59 -8.31 9.27
CA TYR A 147 -1.36 -7.23 9.88
C TYR A 147 -2.85 -7.32 9.51
N ASP A 148 -3.18 -7.74 8.28
CA ASP A 148 -4.57 -8.02 7.92
C ASP A 148 -5.15 -9.15 8.77
N PHE A 149 -4.38 -10.15 9.14
CA PHE A 149 -4.87 -11.24 9.98
C PHE A 149 -4.89 -10.90 11.48
N THR A 150 -3.81 -10.32 11.99
CA THR A 150 -3.53 -10.19 13.44
C THR A 150 -3.56 -8.76 13.97
N GLY A 151 -3.58 -7.75 13.11
CA GLY A 151 -3.36 -6.35 13.48
C GLY A 151 -1.94 -6.01 13.95
N THR A 152 -1.03 -7.00 13.99
CA THR A 152 0.36 -6.79 14.42
C THR A 152 1.24 -6.38 13.26
N ASN A 153 2.05 -5.34 13.46
CA ASN A 153 3.04 -4.89 12.48
C ASN A 153 4.43 -5.44 12.83
N ILE A 154 5.16 -5.91 11.82
CA ILE A 154 6.57 -6.31 11.89
C ILE A 154 7.30 -5.70 10.70
N GLU A 155 8.62 -5.63 10.73
CA GLU A 155 9.38 -5.15 9.56
C GLU A 155 9.66 -6.30 8.58
N PRO A 156 9.57 -6.07 7.25
CA PRO A 156 9.92 -7.09 6.25
C PRO A 156 11.33 -7.64 6.43
N PHE A 157 12.26 -6.78 6.88
CA PHE A 157 13.63 -7.16 7.18
C PHE A 157 13.73 -8.24 8.27
N GLN A 158 12.90 -8.17 9.31
CA GLN A 158 12.87 -9.16 10.39
C GLN A 158 12.48 -10.54 9.88
N LEU A 159 11.64 -10.61 8.84
CA LEU A 159 11.25 -11.88 8.23
C LEU A 159 12.43 -12.49 7.46
N ILE A 160 13.18 -11.67 6.73
CA ILE A 160 14.38 -12.09 5.99
C ILE A 160 15.48 -12.57 6.96
N GLU A 161 15.63 -11.90 8.11
CA GLU A 161 16.54 -12.29 9.20
C GLU A 161 16.31 -13.72 9.69
N THR A 162 15.08 -14.21 9.68
CA THR A 162 14.80 -15.59 10.13
C THR A 162 15.33 -16.68 9.20
N LYS A 163 15.65 -16.34 7.94
CA LYS A 163 15.96 -17.33 6.90
C LYS A 163 17.39 -17.24 6.38
N MET A 164 17.93 -16.04 6.23
CA MET A 164 19.26 -15.85 5.68
C MET A 164 20.32 -16.00 6.77
N LYS A 165 21.05 -17.11 6.75
CA LYS A 165 22.17 -17.38 7.68
C LYS A 165 23.37 -16.44 7.47
N ASP A 166 23.40 -15.78 6.31
CA ASP A 166 24.57 -15.06 5.78
C ASP A 166 24.40 -13.53 5.91
N LEU A 167 23.38 -13.06 6.64
CA LEU A 167 23.13 -11.63 6.89
C LEU A 167 24.19 -10.94 7.75
N ASN A 168 25.04 -11.72 8.41
CA ASN A 168 26.22 -11.21 9.10
C ASN A 168 27.30 -10.70 8.12
N ASP A 169 27.20 -11.02 6.83
CA ASP A 169 27.99 -10.36 5.79
C ASP A 169 27.43 -8.96 5.52
N GLN A 170 28.24 -7.94 5.83
CA GLN A 170 27.89 -6.53 5.67
C GLN A 170 27.42 -6.20 4.25
N LYS A 171 27.99 -6.84 3.23
CA LYS A 171 27.62 -6.59 1.83
C LYS A 171 26.20 -7.04 1.53
N ASN A 172 25.78 -8.20 2.02
CA ASN A 172 24.42 -8.70 1.83
C ASN A 172 23.40 -7.82 2.58
N ARG A 173 23.78 -7.36 3.78
CA ARG A 173 22.94 -6.46 4.58
C ARG A 173 22.69 -5.13 3.89
N GLU A 174 23.72 -4.51 3.32
CA GLU A 174 23.61 -3.24 2.59
C GLU A 174 22.69 -3.37 1.36
N VAL A 175 22.86 -4.44 0.58
CA VAL A 175 22.04 -4.72 -0.61
C VAL A 175 20.56 -4.89 -0.24
N ILE A 176 20.27 -5.57 0.87
CA ILE A 176 18.88 -5.77 1.33
C ILE A 176 18.26 -4.47 1.83
N LEU A 177 19.03 -3.62 2.51
CA LEU A 177 18.55 -2.29 2.92
C LEU A 177 18.27 -1.39 1.71
N GLU A 178 19.09 -1.48 0.66
CA GLU A 178 18.83 -0.79 -0.60
C GLU A 178 17.55 -1.31 -1.28
N ALA A 179 17.35 -2.62 -1.28
CA ALA A 179 16.12 -3.24 -1.78
C ALA A 179 14.88 -2.79 -0.96
N ASP A 180 14.96 -2.75 0.37
CA ASP A 180 13.90 -2.25 1.26
C ASP A 180 13.51 -0.82 0.91
N LYS A 181 14.51 0.05 0.78
CA LYS A 181 14.30 1.45 0.40
C LYS A 181 13.61 1.56 -0.95
N LYS A 182 14.10 0.84 -1.97
CA LYS A 182 13.50 0.83 -3.31
C LYS A 182 12.04 0.41 -3.29
N VAL A 183 11.72 -0.70 -2.61
CA VAL A 183 10.35 -1.23 -2.49
C VAL A 183 9.44 -0.22 -1.79
N LYS A 184 9.87 0.34 -0.66
CA LYS A 184 9.11 1.36 0.10
C LYS A 184 8.81 2.59 -0.77
N ASP A 185 9.80 3.07 -1.53
CA ASP A 185 9.65 4.22 -2.41
C ASP A 185 8.73 3.93 -3.61
N GLU A 186 8.79 2.73 -4.20
CA GLU A 186 7.89 2.32 -5.29
C GLU A 186 6.43 2.23 -4.83
N ILE A 187 6.18 1.59 -3.68
CA ILE A 187 4.84 1.50 -3.09
C ILE A 187 4.29 2.89 -2.75
N LYS A 188 5.12 3.76 -2.15
CA LYS A 188 4.73 5.14 -1.83
C LYS A 188 4.34 5.91 -3.08
N ARG A 189 5.15 5.84 -4.15
CA ARG A 189 4.85 6.48 -5.45
C ARG A 189 3.59 5.93 -6.08
N TYR A 190 3.37 4.61 -6.01
CA TYR A 190 2.17 3.97 -6.53
C TYR A 190 0.89 4.48 -5.84
N ARG A 191 0.91 4.60 -4.51
CA ARG A 191 -0.21 5.13 -3.74
C ARG A 191 -0.48 6.60 -4.04
N ALA A 192 0.57 7.42 -4.12
CA ALA A 192 0.44 8.84 -4.42
C ALA A 192 -0.20 9.13 -5.80
N LYS A 193 -0.08 8.23 -6.78
CA LYS A 193 -0.72 8.37 -8.10
C LYS A 193 -2.23 8.12 -8.08
N LYS A 194 -2.77 7.49 -7.03
CA LYS A 194 -4.18 7.11 -6.91
C LYS A 194 -4.99 8.06 -6.01
N GLU A 195 -4.34 9.01 -5.36
CA GLU A 195 -4.93 10.00 -4.43
C GLU A 195 -5.14 11.37 -5.08
#